data_AF-A0A6J7S1W3-F1
#
_entry.id   AF-A0A6J7S1W3-F1
#
_cell.length_a   1.000
_cell.length_b   1.000
_cell.length_c   1.000
_cell.angle_alpha   90.00
_cell.angle_beta   90.00
_cell.angle_gamma   90.00
#
_symmetry.space_group_name_H-M   'P 1'
#
loop_
_entity.id
_entity.type
_entity.pdbx_description
1 polymer ?
#
loop_
_entity_poly.entity_id
_entity_poly.type
_entity_poly.pdbx_seq_one_letter_code
_entity_poly.pdbx_strand_id
1 'polypeptide(L)'
;MLEAYDPELINAVVVLTDGMNDDGTPEDDKKQFAALLADVKLNSDGENSKPVRIFTVAYGTGADPRELRQISEASNATAYQATDATTINQVFAAVVSNF
;
A
#
# COMPACT_ATOMS: atom_id res chain seq x y z
N MET A 1 -0.63 9.13 -23.12
CA MET A 1 0.54 9.68 -22.40
C MET A 1 0.02 10.28 -21.11
N LEU A 2 0.59 9.95 -19.95
CA LEU A 2 0.19 10.58 -18.67
C LEU A 2 0.73 12.02 -18.68
N GLU A 3 0.01 12.94 -19.32
CA GLU A 3 0.39 14.35 -19.44
C GLU A 3 0.51 15.06 -18.09
N ALA A 4 -0.03 14.46 -17.02
CA ALA A 4 0.01 14.99 -15.67
C ALA A 4 1.08 14.33 -14.75
N TYR A 5 1.91 13.42 -15.26
CA TYR A 5 2.99 12.84 -14.45
C TYR A 5 4.12 13.86 -14.27
N ASP A 6 4.30 14.31 -13.04
CA ASP A 6 5.41 15.18 -12.63
C ASP A 6 6.43 14.36 -11.81
N PRO A 7 7.69 14.22 -12.28
CA PRO A 7 8.73 13.49 -11.56
C PRO A 7 9.21 14.20 -10.29
N GLU A 8 8.92 15.49 -10.09
CA GLU A 8 9.24 16.23 -8.86
C GLU A 8 8.20 16.00 -7.76
N LEU A 9 7.04 15.41 -8.12
CA LEU A 9 5.96 15.09 -7.19
C LEU A 9 5.91 13.61 -6.89
N ILE A 10 5.49 13.30 -5.67
CA ILE A 10 5.33 11.92 -5.22
C ILE A 10 3.93 11.44 -5.58
N ASN A 11 3.88 10.26 -6.19
CA ASN A 11 2.64 9.56 -6.44
C ASN A 11 2.43 8.55 -5.32
N ALA A 12 1.35 8.70 -4.56
CA ALA A 12 1.06 7.85 -3.42
C ALA A 12 -0.41 7.41 -3.40
N VAL A 13 -0.63 6.16 -2.98
CA VAL A 13 -1.94 5.58 -2.69
C VAL A 13 -1.97 5.23 -1.22
N VAL A 14 -3.03 5.64 -0.51
CA VAL A 14 -3.29 5.23 0.87
C VAL A 14 -4.41 4.20 0.84
N VAL A 15 -4.14 2.99 1.33
CA VAL A 15 -5.10 1.88 1.37
C VAL A 15 -5.51 1.62 2.81
N LEU A 16 -6.79 1.80 3.11
CA LEU A 16 -7.39 1.52 4.41
C LEU A 16 -8.23 0.24 4.31
N THR A 17 -7.86 -0.80 5.04
CA THR A 17 -8.53 -2.11 4.98
C THR A 17 -8.19 -2.96 6.21
N ASP A 18 -8.94 -4.03 6.45
CA ASP A 18 -8.58 -5.09 7.39
C ASP A 18 -7.53 -6.06 6.79
N GLY A 19 -7.29 -5.98 5.48
CA GLY A 19 -6.23 -6.72 4.80
C GLY A 19 -6.61 -8.12 4.35
N MET A 20 -7.88 -8.53 4.49
CA MET A 20 -8.34 -9.83 4.00
C MET A 20 -8.80 -9.73 2.54
N ASN A 21 -8.34 -10.65 1.68
CA ASN A 21 -8.89 -10.82 0.35
C ASN A 21 -10.14 -11.71 0.44
N ASP A 22 -11.32 -11.16 0.21
CA ASP A 22 -12.60 -11.88 0.26
C ASP A 22 -13.36 -11.69 -1.06
N ASP A 23 -12.80 -12.26 -2.13
CA ASP A 23 -13.39 -12.22 -3.48
C ASP A 23 -14.32 -13.41 -3.77
N GLY A 24 -14.55 -14.27 -2.78
CA GLY A 24 -15.35 -15.48 -2.87
C GLY A 24 -14.61 -16.71 -3.43
N THR A 25 -13.31 -16.62 -3.72
CA THR A 25 -12.49 -17.74 -4.24
C THR A 25 -11.20 -17.93 -3.43
N PRO A 26 -11.26 -18.45 -2.19
CA PRO A 26 -10.07 -18.51 -1.31
C PRO A 26 -8.88 -19.33 -1.82
N GLU A 27 -9.12 -20.19 -2.81
CA GLU A 27 -8.12 -21.07 -3.41
C GLU A 27 -7.07 -20.32 -4.24
N ASP A 28 -7.40 -19.12 -4.75
CA ASP A 28 -6.48 -18.33 -5.58
C ASP A 28 -5.91 -17.07 -4.88
N ASP A 29 -6.39 -16.71 -3.70
CA ASP A 29 -5.91 -15.59 -2.87
C ASP A 29 -4.38 -15.49 -2.81
N LYS A 30 -3.71 -16.60 -2.47
CA LYS A 30 -2.25 -16.63 -2.34
C LYS A 30 -1.54 -16.31 -3.65
N LYS A 31 -2.12 -16.77 -4.78
CA LYS A 31 -1.57 -16.52 -6.11
C LYS A 31 -1.80 -15.07 -6.53
N GLN A 32 -3.00 -14.54 -6.27
CA GLN A 32 -3.33 -13.15 -6.55
C GLN A 32 -2.44 -12.20 -5.73
N PHE A 33 -2.25 -12.49 -4.45
CA PHE A 33 -1.38 -11.71 -3.57
C PHE A 33 0.08 -11.73 -4.05
N ALA A 34 0.61 -12.90 -4.42
CA ALA A 34 1.96 -13.00 -4.99
C ALA A 34 2.11 -12.22 -6.30
N ALA A 35 1.09 -12.24 -7.16
CA ALA A 35 1.07 -11.45 -8.40
C ALA A 35 1.06 -9.94 -8.12
N LEU A 36 0.22 -9.48 -7.19
CA LEU A 36 0.18 -8.09 -6.73
C LEU A 36 1.57 -7.62 -6.26
N LEU A 37 2.22 -8.39 -5.39
CA LEU A 37 3.55 -8.03 -4.88
C LEU A 37 4.61 -7.97 -6.00
N ALA A 38 4.54 -8.89 -6.97
CA ALA A 38 5.45 -8.88 -8.10
C ALA A 38 5.24 -7.66 -8.99
N ASP A 39 3.98 -7.32 -9.29
CA ASP A 39 3.62 -6.16 -10.10
C ASP A 39 4.05 -4.85 -9.42
N VAL A 40 3.78 -4.71 -8.12
CA VAL A 40 4.17 -3.51 -7.37
C VAL A 40 5.69 -3.35 -7.33
N LYS A 41 6.46 -4.42 -7.09
CA LYS A 41 7.93 -4.37 -7.11
C LYS A 41 8.47 -4.00 -8.48
N LEU A 42 7.96 -4.64 -9.53
CA LEU A 42 8.39 -4.37 -10.91
C LEU A 42 8.19 -2.91 -11.29
N ASN A 43 7.09 -2.29 -10.85
CA ASN A 43 6.81 -0.88 -11.12
C ASN A 43 7.52 0.09 -10.16
N SER A 44 8.09 -0.41 -9.07
CA SER A 44 8.85 0.39 -8.11
C SER A 44 10.35 0.38 -8.39
N ASP A 45 10.87 -0.70 -8.96
CA ASP A 45 12.30 -0.90 -9.22
C ASP A 45 12.74 -0.38 -10.60
N GLY A 46 13.87 0.33 -10.65
CA GLY A 46 14.55 0.74 -11.89
C GLY A 46 14.70 2.25 -12.05
N GLU A 47 15.79 2.69 -12.72
CA GLU A 47 16.11 4.13 -12.88
C GLU A 47 15.05 4.93 -13.67
N ASN A 48 14.25 4.25 -14.50
CA ASN A 48 13.15 4.85 -15.26
C ASN A 48 11.76 4.49 -14.69
N SER A 49 11.71 3.86 -13.51
CA SER A 49 10.44 3.52 -12.88
C SER A 49 9.70 4.79 -12.45
N LYS A 50 8.37 4.72 -12.47
CA LYS A 50 7.48 5.80 -11.99
C LYS A 50 6.78 5.28 -10.74
N PRO A 51 7.49 5.17 -9.61
CA PRO A 51 7.01 4.42 -8.46
C PRO A 51 5.77 5.10 -7.85
N VAL A 52 4.73 4.30 -7.62
CA VAL A 52 3.57 4.69 -6.81
C VAL A 52 3.78 4.10 -5.42
N ARG A 53 3.95 4.95 -4.41
CA ARG A 53 4.12 4.51 -3.02
C ARG A 53 2.77 4.10 -2.44
N ILE A 54 2.66 2.89 -1.91
CA ILE A 54 1.41 2.35 -1.35
C ILE A 54 1.54 2.31 0.17
N PHE A 55 0.89 3.24 0.86
CA PHE A 55 0.82 3.24 2.32
C PHE A 55 -0.41 2.46 2.76
N THR A 56 -0.21 1.34 3.46
CA THR A 56 -1.33 0.54 3.97
C THR A 56 -1.64 0.92 5.41
N VAL A 57 -2.92 0.91 5.76
CA VAL A 57 -3.43 1.22 7.09
C VAL A 57 -4.36 0.09 7.50
N ALA A 58 -3.89 -0.76 8.41
CA ALA A 58 -4.69 -1.84 8.97
C ALA A 58 -5.75 -1.23 9.89
N TYR A 59 -7.03 -1.47 9.59
CA TYR A 59 -8.15 -0.89 10.34
C TYR A 59 -8.94 -1.97 11.10
N GLY A 60 -9.13 -1.74 12.40
CA GLY A 60 -9.93 -2.62 13.26
C GLY A 60 -9.12 -3.74 13.93
N THR A 61 -9.77 -4.42 14.88
CA THR A 61 -9.13 -5.40 15.77
C THR A 61 -8.84 -6.76 15.12
N GLY A 62 -9.44 -7.03 13.96
CA GLY A 62 -9.26 -8.26 13.19
C GLY A 62 -8.35 -8.11 11.97
N ALA A 63 -7.73 -6.95 11.78
CA ALA A 63 -6.91 -6.71 10.60
C ALA A 63 -5.66 -7.61 10.60
N ASP A 64 -5.25 -8.11 9.44
CA ASP A 64 -3.96 -8.79 9.26
C ASP A 64 -2.88 -7.79 8.81
N PRO A 65 -2.05 -7.26 9.72
CA PRO A 65 -1.02 -6.29 9.35
C PRO A 65 0.10 -6.92 8.53
N ARG A 66 0.23 -8.25 8.44
CA ARG A 66 1.37 -8.92 7.78
C ARG A 66 1.27 -8.82 6.27
N GLU A 67 0.08 -8.97 5.70
CA GLU A 67 -0.12 -8.85 4.26
C GLU A 67 -0.03 -7.38 3.83
N LEU A 68 -0.66 -6.49 4.60
CA LEU A 68 -0.58 -5.04 4.38
C LEU A 68 0.84 -4.52 4.45
N ARG A 69 1.66 -5.05 5.35
CA ARG A 69 3.09 -4.71 5.43
C ARG A 69 3.85 -5.10 4.16
N GLN A 70 3.62 -6.30 3.64
CA GLN A 70 4.29 -6.77 2.42
C GLN A 70 3.92 -5.90 1.21
N ILE A 71 2.67 -5.46 1.08
CA ILE A 71 2.24 -4.54 0.02
C ILE A 71 2.97 -3.21 0.13
N SER A 72 3.00 -2.61 1.32
CA SER A 72 3.71 -1.34 1.53
C SER A 72 5.20 -1.46 1.21
N GLU A 73 5.87 -2.49 1.71
CA GLU A 73 7.30 -2.73 1.49
C GLU A 73 7.62 -2.96 0.00
N ALA A 74 6.74 -3.65 -0.74
CA ALA A 74 6.89 -3.84 -2.18
C ALA A 74 6.96 -2.52 -2.98
N SER A 75 6.35 -1.46 -2.45
CA SER A 75 6.32 -0.11 -3.06
C SER A 75 7.31 0.89 -2.44
N ASN A 76 8.23 0.42 -1.59
CA ASN A 76 9.11 1.26 -0.78
C ASN A 76 8.37 2.25 0.15
N ALA A 77 7.20 1.84 0.66
CA ALA A 77 6.37 2.61 1.58
C ALA A 77 6.25 1.92 2.95
N THR A 78 5.48 2.52 3.86
CA THR A 78 5.32 2.06 5.25
C THR A 78 3.87 1.66 5.53
N ALA A 79 3.71 0.57 6.28
CA ALA A 79 2.42 0.14 6.80
C ALA A 79 2.17 0.73 8.20
N TYR A 80 0.94 1.13 8.44
CA TYR A 80 0.45 1.65 9.71
C TYR A 80 -0.67 0.77 10.26
N GLN A 81 -0.86 0.79 11.57
CA GLN A 81 -1.96 0.10 12.22
C GLN A 81 -2.79 1.13 12.98
N ALA A 82 -4.04 1.30 12.57
CA ALA A 82 -5.02 2.12 13.25
C ALA A 82 -5.88 1.20 14.13
N THR A 83 -5.43 0.97 15.36
CA THR A 83 -6.25 0.31 16.39
C THR A 83 -7.39 1.20 16.87
N ASP A 84 -7.30 2.51 16.61
CA ASP A 84 -8.32 3.51 16.91
C ASP A 84 -8.58 4.37 15.66
N ALA A 85 -9.85 4.41 15.22
CA ALA A 85 -10.30 5.16 14.06
C ALA A 85 -10.02 6.67 14.13
N THR A 86 -9.87 7.22 15.33
CA THR A 86 -9.54 8.64 15.55
C THR A 86 -8.09 8.99 15.18
N THR A 87 -7.22 8.00 15.04
CA THR A 87 -5.80 8.19 14.71
C THR A 87 -5.53 8.37 13.21
N ILE A 88 -6.54 8.26 12.36
CA ILE A 88 -6.37 8.36 10.90
C ILE A 88 -5.74 9.69 10.46
N ASN A 89 -6.07 10.79 11.13
CA ASN A 89 -5.45 12.10 10.86
C ASN A 89 -3.94 12.11 11.14
N GLN A 90 -3.49 11.36 12.15
CA GLN A 90 -2.06 11.22 12.46
C GLN A 90 -1.35 10.37 11.40
N VAL A 91 -2.01 9.33 10.88
CA VAL A 91 -1.48 8.51 9.77
C VAL A 91 -1.34 9.35 8.50
N PHE A 92 -2.35 10.13 8.14
CA PHE A 92 -2.26 11.07 7.01
C PHE A 92 -1.13 12.08 7.21
N ALA A 93 -0.98 12.65 8.41
CA ALA A 93 0.11 13.56 8.72
C ALA A 93 1.48 12.87 8.61
N ALA A 94 1.61 11.62 9.10
CA ALA A 94 2.83 10.84 9.02
C ALA A 94 3.23 10.56 7.56
N VAL A 95 2.27 10.19 6.72
CA VAL A 95 2.48 9.97 5.27
C VAL A 95 2.99 11.25 4.61
N VAL A 96 2.34 12.39 4.84
CA VAL A 96 2.74 13.68 4.23
C VAL A 96 4.08 14.17 4.78
N SER A 97 4.42 13.87 6.03
CA SER A 97 5.69 14.27 6.66
C SER A 97 6.91 13.42 6.27
N ASN A 98 6.70 12.28 5.61
CA ASN A 98 7.78 11.37 5.19
C ASN A 98 8.42 11.75 3.84
N PHE A 99 8.20 13.01 3.44
CA PHE A 99 8.60 13.62 2.18
C PHE A 99 9.21 15.00 2.47
#